data_AF-A0A7V1D112-F1
#
_entry.id   AF-A0A7V1D112-F1
#
_cell.length_a   1.000
_cell.length_b   1.000
_cell.length_c   1.000
_cell.angle_alpha   90.00
_cell.angle_beta   90.00
_cell.angle_gamma   90.00
#
_symmetry.space_group_name_H-M   'P 1'
#
loop_
_entity.id
_entity.type
_entity.pdbx_description
1 polymer ?
#
loop_
_entity_poly.entity_id
_entity_poly.type
_entity_poly.pdbx_seq_one_letter_code
_entity_poly.pdbx_strand_id
1 'polypeptide(L)'
;MTELKRLNKFISDTGFCSRREADKYIEDGRVTVNGQRPEMGVKVASSDVVLIDGNALKKVPKRAYIAYNKPVGITCTTERKIQSNIVKAVNYPDRIFPIGRLDRPSEGLIFLTNEGDIVNKILRAGNNHEKEYVVTVDKPLNRQFVNKMANGIPILDTVTKKCKVTQTGAQQFTIILTQGLNRQIRRMCEYLGYEVVTLKRTRIMNVTLKGLKVGQWRHLTEQEMAEINNSIADSGKTEELSVDENKQAAKTSKPLQERSIRKEDDKKRDFAKHVKQGRFESKHGQPSSKPTRRNSTTRTGTLSLKK
;
A
#
# COMPACT_ATOMS: atom_id res chain seq x y z
N MET A 1 11.25 33.78 -7.54
CA MET A 1 9.81 33.45 -7.62
C MET A 1 9.45 32.62 -6.41
N THR A 2 8.47 33.04 -5.63
CA THR A 2 8.01 32.31 -4.44
C THR A 2 7.21 31.09 -4.89
N GLU A 3 7.75 29.89 -4.69
CA GLU A 3 7.07 28.65 -5.08
C GLU A 3 5.84 28.42 -4.19
N LEU A 4 4.65 28.51 -4.78
CA LEU A 4 3.40 28.26 -4.07
C LEU A 4 3.11 26.76 -3.95
N LYS A 5 2.85 26.28 -2.74
CA LYS A 5 2.51 24.87 -2.45
C LYS A 5 1.12 24.76 -1.88
N ARG A 6 0.38 23.71 -2.23
CA ARG A 6 -0.91 23.40 -1.58
C ARG A 6 -0.72 23.26 -0.07
N LEU A 7 -1.60 23.87 0.71
CA LEU A 7 -1.48 23.95 2.18
C LEU A 7 -1.29 22.58 2.85
N ASN A 8 -2.02 21.55 2.41
CA ASN A 8 -1.89 20.20 2.95
C ASN A 8 -0.48 19.59 2.71
N LYS A 9 0.16 19.93 1.59
CA LYS A 9 1.54 19.54 1.28
C LYS A 9 2.50 20.36 2.13
N PHE A 10 2.29 21.67 2.25
CA PHE A 10 3.11 22.53 3.09
C PHE A 10 3.16 22.03 4.55
N ILE A 11 2.00 21.76 5.15
CA ILE A 11 1.90 21.17 6.50
C ILE A 11 2.61 19.81 6.56
N SER A 12 2.38 18.93 5.58
CA SER A 12 3.00 17.61 5.55
C SER A 12 4.53 17.66 5.41
N ASP A 13 5.07 18.60 4.63
CA ASP A 13 6.50 18.79 4.40
C ASP A 13 7.23 19.20 5.71
N THR A 14 6.53 19.83 6.67
CA THR A 14 7.09 20.13 8.01
C THR A 14 7.20 18.91 8.93
N GLY A 15 6.66 17.76 8.51
CA GLY A 15 6.62 16.53 9.32
C GLY A 15 5.50 16.48 10.34
N PHE A 16 4.62 17.49 10.42
CA PHE A 16 3.53 17.55 11.40
C PHE A 16 2.56 16.35 11.28
N CYS A 17 2.07 16.07 10.08
CA CYS A 17 1.17 14.94 9.81
C CYS A 17 1.22 14.51 8.33
N SER A 18 0.44 13.50 7.94
CA SER A 18 0.25 13.17 6.52
C SER A 18 -0.61 14.20 5.81
N ARG A 19 -0.52 14.29 4.47
CA ARG A 19 -1.38 15.19 3.68
C ARG A 19 -2.88 15.00 3.94
N ARG A 20 -3.34 13.76 4.12
CA ARG A 20 -4.75 13.46 4.42
C ARG A 20 -5.15 13.88 5.84
N GLU A 21 -4.25 13.76 6.80
CA GLU A 21 -4.48 14.30 8.14
C GLU A 21 -4.50 15.82 8.09
N ALA A 22 -3.61 16.46 7.32
CA ALA A 22 -3.60 17.91 7.14
C ALA A 22 -4.91 18.40 6.54
N ASP A 23 -5.46 17.71 5.54
CA ASP A 23 -6.79 18.02 5.00
C ASP A 23 -7.89 17.98 6.08
N LYS A 24 -7.83 17.01 7.02
CA LYS A 24 -8.77 16.96 8.16
C LYS A 24 -8.61 18.15 9.11
N TYR A 25 -7.37 18.53 9.46
CA TYR A 25 -7.16 19.71 10.30
C TYR A 25 -7.71 20.99 9.65
N ILE A 26 -7.57 21.12 8.32
CA ILE A 26 -8.10 22.27 7.57
C ILE A 26 -9.64 22.24 7.59
N GLU A 27 -10.23 21.08 7.30
CA GLU A 27 -11.68 20.87 7.30
C GLU A 27 -12.30 21.16 8.68
N ASP A 28 -11.65 20.71 9.77
CA ASP A 28 -12.03 20.96 11.15
C ASP A 28 -11.85 22.43 11.59
N GLY A 29 -11.30 23.30 10.74
CA GLY A 29 -11.06 24.72 11.05
C GLY A 29 -9.95 24.96 12.05
N ARG A 30 -9.05 23.98 12.24
CA ARG A 30 -7.93 24.04 13.19
C ARG A 30 -6.67 24.67 12.61
N VAL A 31 -6.72 25.09 11.35
CA VAL A 31 -5.60 25.70 10.62
C VAL A 31 -5.91 27.15 10.30
N THR A 32 -4.95 28.04 10.51
CA THR A 32 -5.02 29.44 10.06
C THR A 32 -3.82 29.77 9.20
N VAL A 33 -4.04 30.56 8.14
CA VAL A 33 -3.00 31.12 7.28
C VAL A 33 -3.09 32.64 7.41
N ASN A 34 -2.01 33.29 7.85
CA ASN A 34 -1.95 34.73 8.08
C ASN A 34 -3.11 35.24 8.97
N GLY A 35 -3.49 34.45 9.99
CA GLY A 35 -4.56 34.78 10.93
C GLY A 35 -5.99 34.47 10.45
N GLN A 36 -6.18 34.00 9.22
CA GLN A 36 -7.50 33.68 8.67
C GLN A 36 -7.68 32.18 8.40
N ARG A 37 -8.92 31.68 8.47
CA ARG A 37 -9.23 30.29 8.12
C ARG A 37 -9.11 30.12 6.60
N PRO A 38 -8.28 29.18 6.11
CA PRO A 38 -8.11 28.96 4.68
C PRO A 38 -9.25 28.12 4.10
N GLU A 39 -9.51 28.29 2.80
CA GLU A 39 -10.35 27.37 2.03
C GLU A 39 -9.61 26.08 1.68
N MET A 40 -10.36 25.03 1.34
CA MET A 40 -9.79 23.76 0.88
C MET A 40 -9.05 23.94 -0.44
N GLY A 41 -7.79 23.54 -0.49
CA GLY A 41 -6.97 23.60 -1.70
C GLY A 41 -6.16 24.88 -1.88
N VAL A 42 -6.23 25.83 -0.94
CA VAL A 42 -5.38 27.03 -0.90
C VAL A 42 -3.90 26.67 -1.05
N LYS A 43 -3.18 27.52 -1.77
CA LYS A 43 -1.72 27.44 -1.88
C LYS A 43 -1.10 28.53 -1.01
N VAL A 44 0.01 28.19 -0.38
CA VAL A 44 0.77 29.07 0.51
C VAL A 44 2.22 29.16 0.05
N ALA A 45 2.81 30.32 0.28
CA ALA A 45 4.22 30.62 0.14
C ALA A 45 4.98 30.23 1.42
N SER A 46 6.30 30.13 1.32
CA SER A 46 7.17 29.96 2.49
C SER A 46 7.17 31.16 3.44
N SER A 47 6.71 32.33 2.98
CA SER A 47 6.57 33.55 3.76
C SER A 47 5.25 33.61 4.55
N ASP A 48 4.27 32.76 4.24
CA ASP A 48 2.98 32.77 4.93
C ASP A 48 3.11 32.14 6.33
N VAL A 49 2.40 32.73 7.29
CA VAL A 49 2.34 32.24 8.66
C VAL A 49 1.21 31.22 8.77
N VAL A 50 1.59 29.95 8.83
CA VAL A 50 0.65 28.83 9.00
C VAL A 50 0.69 28.34 10.45
N LEU A 51 -0.46 28.39 11.12
CA LEU A 51 -0.64 27.89 12.49
C LEU A 51 -1.62 26.72 12.50
N ILE A 52 -1.39 25.75 13.39
CA ILE A 52 -2.33 24.67 13.71
C ILE A 52 -2.62 24.74 15.20
N ASP A 53 -3.90 24.87 15.56
CA ASP A 53 -4.36 25.10 16.94
C ASP A 53 -3.59 26.26 17.62
N GLY A 54 -3.36 27.35 16.89
CA GLY A 54 -2.61 28.53 17.35
C GLY A 54 -1.09 28.37 17.41
N ASN A 55 -0.54 27.19 17.14
CA ASN A 55 0.90 26.94 17.18
C ASN A 55 1.53 27.01 15.79
N ALA A 56 2.66 27.71 15.68
CA ALA A 56 3.42 27.76 14.43
C ALA A 56 3.99 26.39 14.07
N LEU A 57 3.99 26.08 12.77
CA LEU A 57 4.62 24.86 12.28
C LEU A 57 6.13 24.87 12.55
N LYS A 58 6.68 23.67 12.79
CA LYS A 58 8.12 23.47 12.91
C LYS A 58 8.81 23.72 11.57
N LYS A 59 10.11 24.05 11.63
CA LYS A 59 10.96 24.11 10.44
C LYS A 59 10.95 22.77 9.70
N VAL A 60 10.99 22.84 8.37
CA VAL A 60 11.10 21.66 7.50
C VAL A 60 12.37 20.88 7.88
N PRO A 61 12.26 19.58 8.20
CA PRO A 61 13.42 18.77 8.55
C PRO A 61 14.37 18.61 7.37
N LYS A 62 15.63 18.24 7.65
CA LYS A 62 16.59 17.89 6.60
C LYS A 62 16.07 16.69 5.81
N ARG A 63 16.35 16.64 4.50
CA ARG A 63 15.94 15.51 3.66
C ARG A 63 16.59 14.23 4.15
N ALA A 64 15.78 13.22 4.40
CA ALA A 64 16.22 11.91 4.83
C ALA A 64 15.91 10.89 3.74
N TYR A 65 16.92 10.07 3.42
CA TYR A 65 16.81 8.91 2.55
C TYR A 65 17.53 7.77 3.22
N ILE A 66 16.80 6.71 3.56
CA ILE A 66 17.38 5.55 4.22
C ILE A 66 17.06 4.27 3.46
N ALA A 67 18.04 3.37 3.42
CA ALA A 67 17.85 1.97 3.08
C ALA A 67 17.59 1.19 4.37
N TYR A 68 16.50 0.42 4.40
CA TYR A 68 16.13 -0.45 5.51
C TYR A 68 16.06 -1.90 5.06
N ASN A 69 16.71 -2.80 5.79
CA ASN A 69 16.55 -4.24 5.59
C ASN A 69 15.39 -4.73 6.47
N LYS A 70 14.18 -4.64 5.91
CA LYS A 70 12.93 -4.94 6.62
C LYS A 70 12.85 -6.43 7.00
N PRO A 71 12.65 -6.79 8.29
CA PRO A 71 12.37 -8.15 8.68
C PRO A 71 10.95 -8.60 8.31
N VAL A 72 10.76 -9.92 8.29
CA VAL A 72 9.42 -10.55 8.28
C VAL A 72 8.62 -10.07 9.50
N GLY A 73 7.30 -9.91 9.33
CA GLY A 73 6.39 -9.52 10.41
C GLY A 73 6.22 -8.01 10.59
N ILE A 74 7.03 -7.17 9.92
CA ILE A 74 6.79 -5.73 9.87
C ILE A 74 5.80 -5.40 8.75
N THR A 75 4.82 -4.53 9.02
CA THR A 75 3.83 -4.08 8.04
C THR A 75 4.25 -2.73 7.46
N CYS A 76 4.32 -2.61 6.13
CA CYS A 76 4.61 -1.36 5.42
C CYS A 76 3.40 -0.40 5.45
N THR A 77 3.20 0.25 6.60
CA THR A 77 2.15 1.25 6.86
C THR A 77 2.67 2.32 7.81
N THR A 78 2.11 3.52 7.74
CA THR A 78 2.37 4.63 8.67
C THR A 78 1.31 4.75 9.77
N GLU A 79 0.33 3.84 9.80
CA GLU A 79 -0.74 3.85 10.79
C GLU A 79 -0.23 3.57 12.20
N ARG A 80 -0.44 4.53 13.11
CA ARG A 80 0.06 4.47 14.50
C ARG A 80 -0.53 3.32 15.32
N LYS A 81 -1.76 2.90 15.01
CA LYS A 81 -2.49 1.81 15.68
C LYS A 81 -1.84 0.44 15.47
N ILE A 82 -1.15 0.25 14.34
CA ILE A 82 -0.45 -1.00 14.05
C ILE A 82 0.89 -0.99 14.79
N GLN A 83 1.07 -1.89 15.76
CA GLN A 83 2.29 -1.91 16.58
C GLN A 83 3.53 -2.28 15.75
N SER A 84 3.40 -3.30 14.89
CA SER A 84 4.47 -3.75 14.00
C SER A 84 4.57 -2.92 12.71
N ASN A 85 4.29 -1.62 12.75
CA ASN A 85 4.39 -0.78 11.56
C ASN A 85 5.85 -0.40 11.27
N ILE A 86 6.15 -0.12 10.01
CA ILE A 86 7.52 0.13 9.56
C ILE A 86 8.16 1.38 10.17
N VAL A 87 7.38 2.42 10.46
CA VAL A 87 7.90 3.67 11.05
C VAL A 87 8.37 3.43 12.48
N LYS A 88 7.60 2.69 13.28
CA LYS A 88 7.99 2.26 14.63
C LYS A 88 9.20 1.34 14.60
N ALA A 89 9.26 0.40 13.65
CA ALA A 89 10.36 -0.54 13.54
C ALA A 89 11.69 0.14 13.20
N VAL A 90 11.67 1.19 12.38
CA VAL A 90 12.86 1.97 12.03
C VAL A 90 13.25 2.93 13.16
N ASN A 91 12.27 3.48 13.88
CA ASN A 91 12.45 4.42 14.97
C ASN A 91 13.34 5.63 14.60
N TYR A 92 13.04 6.24 13.45
CA TYR A 92 13.74 7.43 12.96
C TYR A 92 13.25 8.69 13.70
N PRO A 93 14.12 9.68 14.01
CA PRO A 93 13.75 10.87 14.78
C PRO A 93 12.70 11.75 14.10
N ASP A 94 12.79 11.89 12.77
CA ASP A 94 11.82 12.64 11.99
C ASP A 94 10.72 11.76 11.39
N ARG A 95 9.61 12.38 11.00
CA ARG A 95 8.53 11.68 10.30
C ARG A 95 9.01 11.22 8.92
N ILE A 96 9.14 9.91 8.75
CA ILE A 96 9.43 9.25 7.46
C ILE A 96 8.31 8.32 7.03
N PHE A 97 8.29 7.97 5.74
CA PHE A 97 7.35 7.04 5.13
C PHE A 97 8.05 6.18 4.09
N PRO A 98 7.57 4.94 3.85
CA PRO A 98 8.20 4.03 2.92
C PRO A 98 7.99 4.45 1.46
N ILE A 99 9.03 4.24 0.64
CA ILE A 99 8.96 4.33 -0.81
C ILE A 99 8.48 2.98 -1.33
N GLY A 100 7.18 2.87 -1.53
CA GLY A 100 6.52 1.64 -1.94
C GLY A 100 6.24 0.72 -0.76
N ARG A 101 6.09 -0.57 -1.05
CA ARG A 101 5.68 -1.57 -0.04
C ARG A 101 6.42 -2.89 -0.23
N LEU A 102 6.59 -3.60 0.87
CA LEU A 102 6.85 -5.03 0.94
C LEU A 102 5.72 -5.66 1.77
N ASP A 103 5.29 -6.87 1.39
CA ASP A 103 4.28 -7.58 2.16
C ASP A 103 4.81 -7.92 3.56
N ARG A 104 3.91 -8.09 4.52
CA ARG A 104 4.25 -8.50 5.89
C ARG A 104 5.14 -9.77 5.94
N PRO A 105 4.86 -10.86 5.20
CA PRO A 105 5.71 -12.05 5.16
C PRO A 105 6.96 -11.91 4.29
N SER A 106 7.16 -10.77 3.62
CA SER A 106 8.34 -10.53 2.78
C SER A 106 9.38 -9.71 3.54
N GLU A 107 10.65 -9.90 3.22
CA GLU A 107 11.77 -9.21 3.85
C GLU A 107 12.67 -8.51 2.82
N GLY A 108 13.66 -7.77 3.32
CA GLY A 108 14.72 -7.18 2.51
C GLY A 108 14.59 -5.68 2.31
N LEU A 109 15.26 -5.20 1.27
CA LEU A 109 15.52 -3.78 1.04
C LEU A 109 14.23 -3.00 0.80
N ILE A 110 14.05 -1.90 1.51
CA ILE A 110 13.02 -0.88 1.24
C ILE A 110 13.57 0.48 1.59
N PHE A 111 13.22 1.50 0.81
CA PHE A 111 13.61 2.87 1.14
C PHE A 111 12.55 3.54 2.00
N LEU A 112 12.98 4.48 2.84
CA LEU A 112 12.11 5.42 3.53
C LEU A 112 12.64 6.84 3.34
N THR A 113 11.73 7.80 3.33
CA THR A 113 12.06 9.22 3.18
C THR A 113 11.06 10.11 3.90
N ASN A 114 11.43 11.36 4.14
CA ASN A 114 10.53 12.44 4.53
C ASN A 114 10.18 13.38 3.34
N GLU A 115 10.69 13.08 2.14
CA GLU A 115 10.50 13.87 0.92
C GLU A 115 9.46 13.18 0.02
N GLY A 116 8.30 13.81 -0.18
CA GLY A 116 7.16 13.18 -0.86
C GLY A 116 7.25 13.19 -2.38
N ASP A 117 7.99 14.11 -2.98
CA ASP A 117 7.99 14.34 -4.44
C ASP A 117 8.78 13.24 -5.17
N ILE A 118 9.84 12.72 -4.56
CA ILE A 118 10.64 11.61 -5.10
C ILE A 118 9.92 10.26 -5.04
N VAL A 119 8.94 10.08 -4.16
CA VAL A 119 8.27 8.78 -3.96
C VAL A 119 7.62 8.29 -5.23
N ASN A 120 6.82 9.15 -5.87
CA ASN A 120 6.14 8.78 -7.10
C ASN A 120 7.13 8.59 -8.25
N LYS A 121 8.22 9.36 -8.27
CA LYS A 121 9.28 9.19 -9.28
C LYS A 121 9.96 7.83 -9.17
N ILE A 122 10.28 7.35 -7.96
CA ILE A 122 10.90 6.03 -7.78
C ILE A 122 9.92 4.88 -8.07
N LEU A 123 8.63 5.07 -7.75
CA LEU A 123 7.63 3.99 -7.85
C LEU A 123 6.98 3.81 -9.23
N ARG A 124 7.05 4.82 -10.11
CA ARG A 124 6.40 4.76 -11.42
C ARG A 124 6.96 3.61 -12.27
N ALA A 125 6.07 2.70 -12.68
CA ALA A 125 6.42 1.54 -13.51
C ALA A 125 7.01 1.93 -14.88
N GLY A 126 6.62 3.10 -15.42
CA GLY A 126 7.16 3.64 -16.67
C GLY A 126 8.65 3.97 -16.60
N ASN A 127 9.20 4.16 -15.39
CA ASN A 127 10.61 4.47 -15.22
C ASN A 127 11.50 3.20 -15.22
N ASN A 128 10.91 2.01 -15.36
CA ASN A 128 11.62 0.73 -15.49
C ASN A 128 12.67 0.45 -14.40
N HIS A 129 12.44 0.92 -13.18
CA HIS A 129 13.38 0.74 -12.08
C HIS A 129 13.40 -0.71 -11.60
N GLU A 130 14.54 -1.36 -11.80
CA GLU A 130 14.74 -2.75 -11.41
C GLU A 130 14.67 -2.96 -9.90
N LYS A 131 14.00 -4.04 -9.52
CA LYS A 131 13.94 -4.58 -8.16
C LYS A 131 14.28 -6.07 -8.25
N GLU A 132 15.31 -6.47 -7.51
CA GLU A 132 15.80 -7.84 -7.53
C GLU A 132 15.39 -8.58 -6.25
N TYR A 133 14.96 -9.83 -6.42
CA TYR A 133 14.50 -10.68 -5.35
C TYR A 133 15.19 -12.02 -5.40
N VAL A 134 15.48 -12.57 -4.21
CA VAL A 134 15.78 -13.98 -4.00
C VAL A 134 14.52 -14.65 -3.45
N VAL A 135 14.11 -15.75 -4.06
CA VAL A 135 12.87 -16.45 -3.76
C VAL A 135 13.17 -17.92 -3.50
N THR A 136 12.63 -18.46 -2.40
CA THR A 136 12.64 -19.90 -2.12
C THR A 136 11.20 -20.42 -2.17
N VAL A 137 10.99 -21.56 -2.83
CA VAL A 137 9.68 -22.21 -2.99
C VAL A 137 9.62 -23.56 -2.28
N ASP A 138 8.43 -24.13 -2.23
CA ASP A 138 8.07 -25.37 -1.53
C ASP A 138 8.58 -26.67 -2.19
N LYS A 139 8.97 -26.62 -3.48
CA LYS A 139 9.37 -27.81 -4.24
C LYS A 139 10.45 -27.51 -5.30
N PRO A 140 11.16 -28.54 -5.81
CA PRO A 140 12.23 -28.36 -6.78
C PRO A 140 11.78 -27.66 -8.07
N LEU A 141 12.59 -26.73 -8.53
CA LEU A 141 12.43 -25.97 -9.75
C LEU A 141 12.93 -26.78 -10.95
N ASN A 142 12.23 -26.64 -12.08
CA ASN A 142 12.65 -27.21 -13.35
C ASN A 142 12.81 -26.11 -14.42
N ARG A 143 13.41 -26.46 -15.56
CA ARG A 143 13.63 -25.52 -16.67
C ARG A 143 12.33 -24.92 -17.20
N GLN A 144 11.21 -25.66 -17.13
CA GLN A 144 9.91 -25.16 -17.57
C GLN A 144 9.39 -24.03 -16.66
N PHE A 145 9.60 -24.13 -15.34
CA PHE A 145 9.26 -23.07 -14.40
C PHE A 145 9.97 -21.77 -14.78
N VAL A 146 11.30 -21.81 -14.94
CA VAL A 146 12.11 -20.62 -15.27
C VAL A 146 11.62 -19.97 -16.57
N ASN A 147 11.42 -20.79 -17.61
CA ASN A 147 10.94 -20.31 -18.90
C ASN A 147 9.54 -19.68 -18.81
N LYS A 148 8.60 -20.30 -18.10
CA LYS A 148 7.24 -19.75 -17.94
C LYS A 148 7.24 -18.48 -17.10
N MET A 149 7.97 -18.47 -15.98
CA MET A 149 8.10 -17.33 -15.07
C MET A 149 8.67 -16.09 -15.77
N ALA A 150 9.66 -16.28 -16.65
CA ALA A 150 10.30 -15.18 -17.39
C ALA A 150 9.44 -14.58 -18.51
N ASN A 151 8.51 -15.34 -19.09
CA ASN A 151 7.78 -14.95 -20.30
C ASN A 151 6.44 -14.22 -20.05
N GLY A 152 6.12 -13.91 -18.80
CA GLY A 152 4.88 -13.26 -18.41
C GLY A 152 3.82 -14.27 -17.97
N ILE A 153 3.09 -13.92 -16.92
CA ILE A 153 2.08 -14.79 -16.30
C ILE A 153 0.76 -14.02 -16.18
N PRO A 154 -0.39 -14.62 -16.55
CA PRO A 154 -1.69 -14.00 -16.38
C PRO A 154 -2.09 -14.02 -14.89
N ILE A 155 -2.11 -12.85 -14.25
CA ILE A 155 -2.57 -12.63 -12.87
C ILE A 155 -3.25 -11.27 -12.77
N LEU A 156 -4.22 -11.13 -11.86
CA LEU A 156 -4.89 -9.84 -11.59
C LEU A 156 -5.49 -9.20 -12.88
N ASP A 157 -6.12 -10.01 -13.72
CA ASP A 157 -6.73 -9.59 -14.99
C ASP A 157 -5.75 -8.87 -15.95
N THR A 158 -4.46 -9.18 -15.84
CA THR A 158 -3.40 -8.70 -16.72
C THR A 158 -2.32 -9.76 -16.88
N VAL A 159 -1.38 -9.54 -17.80
CA VAL A 159 -0.20 -10.41 -17.98
C VAL A 159 1.02 -9.67 -17.45
N THR A 160 1.83 -10.29 -16.59
CA THR A 160 3.06 -9.65 -16.10
C THR A 160 4.02 -9.36 -17.26
N LYS A 161 4.78 -8.27 -17.17
CA LYS A 161 5.88 -8.01 -18.10
C LYS A 161 6.89 -9.16 -18.06
N LYS A 162 7.54 -9.41 -19.20
CA LYS A 162 8.69 -10.33 -19.25
C LYS A 162 9.77 -9.86 -18.28
N CYS A 163 10.46 -10.80 -17.66
CA CYS A 163 11.44 -10.51 -16.62
C CYS A 163 12.62 -11.49 -16.67
N LYS A 164 13.72 -11.12 -16.02
CA LYS A 164 14.87 -12.00 -15.87
C LYS A 164 14.63 -12.92 -14.67
N VAL A 165 14.77 -14.22 -14.90
CA VAL A 165 14.65 -15.28 -13.89
C VAL A 165 15.86 -16.20 -14.00
N THR A 166 16.52 -16.50 -12.89
CA THR A 166 17.67 -17.40 -12.86
C THR A 166 17.53 -18.37 -11.70
N GLN A 167 17.58 -19.67 -11.98
CA GLN A 167 17.61 -20.68 -10.93
C GLN A 167 18.98 -20.65 -10.24
N THR A 168 19.00 -20.51 -8.92
CA THR A 168 20.22 -20.45 -8.10
C THR A 168 20.39 -21.64 -7.17
N GLY A 169 19.39 -22.51 -7.08
CA GLY A 169 19.44 -23.78 -6.36
C GLY A 169 18.27 -24.68 -6.71
N ALA A 170 18.16 -25.84 -6.04
CA ALA A 170 17.08 -26.79 -6.29
C ALA A 170 15.69 -26.16 -6.09
N GLN A 171 15.51 -25.32 -5.07
CA GLN A 171 14.23 -24.69 -4.71
C GLN A 171 14.33 -23.15 -4.66
N GLN A 172 15.39 -22.58 -5.25
CA GLN A 172 15.68 -21.15 -5.16
C GLN A 172 15.93 -20.55 -6.54
N PHE A 173 15.40 -19.34 -6.75
CA PHE A 173 15.65 -18.54 -7.93
C PHE A 173 15.78 -17.06 -7.60
N THR A 174 16.45 -16.32 -8.48
CA THR A 174 16.42 -14.86 -8.52
C THR A 174 15.45 -14.36 -9.58
N ILE A 175 14.82 -13.23 -9.32
CA ILE A 175 13.91 -12.56 -10.28
C ILE A 175 14.11 -11.04 -10.22
N ILE A 176 14.17 -10.41 -11.39
CA ILE A 176 14.30 -8.95 -11.52
C ILE A 176 13.03 -8.40 -12.15
N LEU A 177 12.33 -7.55 -11.41
CA LEU A 177 11.07 -6.92 -11.84
C LEU A 177 11.21 -5.41 -11.98
N THR A 178 10.64 -4.86 -13.05
CA THR A 178 10.49 -3.41 -13.24
C THR A 178 9.12 -2.91 -12.79
N GLN A 179 8.09 -3.76 -12.86
CA GLN A 179 6.75 -3.51 -12.34
C GLN A 179 6.57 -4.00 -10.89
N GLY A 180 5.45 -3.63 -10.25
CA GLY A 180 5.15 -3.97 -8.86
C GLY A 180 3.66 -4.18 -8.60
N LEU A 181 3.09 -5.25 -9.15
CA LEU A 181 1.70 -5.64 -8.89
C LEU A 181 1.52 -6.16 -7.46
N ASN A 182 0.28 -6.16 -6.95
CA ASN A 182 -0.02 -6.66 -5.60
C ASN A 182 0.38 -8.13 -5.46
N ARG A 183 1.33 -8.42 -4.55
CA ARG A 183 1.85 -9.78 -4.28
C ARG A 183 2.36 -10.50 -5.54
N GLN A 184 2.88 -9.74 -6.51
CA GLN A 184 3.18 -10.22 -7.87
C GLN A 184 3.91 -11.57 -7.90
N ILE A 185 5.09 -11.67 -7.27
CA ILE A 185 5.91 -12.89 -7.29
C ILE A 185 5.17 -14.09 -6.67
N ARG A 186 4.42 -13.87 -5.59
CA ARG A 186 3.66 -14.95 -4.93
C ARG A 186 2.56 -15.47 -5.84
N ARG A 187 1.80 -14.57 -6.48
CA ARG A 187 0.76 -14.94 -7.45
C ARG A 187 1.33 -15.63 -8.70
N MET A 188 2.50 -15.18 -9.17
CA MET A 188 3.23 -15.82 -10.26
C MET A 188 3.63 -17.26 -9.92
N CYS A 189 4.17 -17.49 -8.71
CA CYS A 189 4.47 -18.83 -8.22
C CYS A 189 3.20 -19.68 -8.07
N GLU A 190 2.15 -19.14 -7.43
CA GLU A 190 0.86 -19.82 -7.24
C GLU A 190 0.27 -20.28 -8.57
N TYR A 191 0.32 -19.42 -9.61
CA TYR A 191 -0.15 -19.77 -10.96
C TYR A 191 0.61 -20.95 -11.57
N LEU A 192 1.92 -21.06 -11.30
CA LEU A 192 2.74 -22.21 -11.75
C LEU A 192 2.63 -23.42 -10.81
N GLY A 193 1.77 -23.34 -9.79
CA GLY A 193 1.54 -24.39 -8.80
C GLY A 193 2.61 -24.47 -7.72
N TYR A 194 3.33 -23.39 -7.40
CA TYR A 194 4.34 -23.31 -6.35
C TYR A 194 3.91 -22.36 -5.23
N GLU A 195 4.33 -22.64 -4.00
CA GLU A 195 4.17 -21.75 -2.86
C GLU A 195 5.51 -21.08 -2.50
N VAL A 196 5.47 -19.78 -2.21
CA VAL A 196 6.66 -19.02 -1.82
C VAL A 196 6.90 -19.14 -0.31
N VAL A 197 7.98 -19.85 0.05
CA VAL A 197 8.46 -20.01 1.42
C VAL A 197 9.15 -18.74 1.91
N THR A 198 10.13 -18.23 1.15
CA THR A 198 10.82 -16.98 1.47
C THR A 198 10.86 -16.03 0.28
N LEU A 199 10.74 -14.73 0.55
CA LEU A 199 10.80 -13.69 -0.45
C LEU A 199 11.59 -12.50 0.09
N LYS A 200 12.79 -12.32 -0.44
CA LYS A 200 13.72 -11.28 0.00
C LYS A 200 14.08 -10.36 -1.14
N ARG A 201 13.77 -9.06 -1.02
CA ARG A 201 14.25 -8.06 -1.97
C ARG A 201 15.71 -7.70 -1.65
N THR A 202 16.63 -7.96 -2.57
CA THR A 202 18.08 -7.78 -2.35
C THR A 202 18.61 -6.48 -2.94
N ARG A 203 17.94 -5.93 -3.96
CA ARG A 203 18.37 -4.71 -4.66
C ARG A 203 17.17 -3.87 -5.13
N ILE A 204 17.34 -2.55 -5.11
CA ILE A 204 16.47 -1.57 -5.76
C ILE A 204 17.41 -0.64 -6.53
N MET A 205 17.28 -0.60 -7.86
CA MET A 205 18.19 0.15 -8.74
C MET A 205 19.66 -0.22 -8.45
N ASN A 206 20.45 0.75 -8.04
CA ASN A 206 21.86 0.63 -7.67
C ASN A 206 22.12 0.27 -6.20
N VAL A 207 21.10 0.37 -5.33
CA VAL A 207 21.26 0.12 -3.89
C VAL A 207 21.02 -1.35 -3.58
N THR A 208 21.95 -1.96 -2.83
CA THR A 208 21.89 -3.37 -2.41
C THR A 208 21.83 -3.52 -0.89
N LEU A 209 21.49 -4.72 -0.42
CA LEU A 209 21.58 -5.09 1.00
C LEU A 209 23.00 -5.32 1.52
N LYS A 210 24.05 -5.15 0.70
CA LYS A 210 25.42 -5.44 1.11
C LYS A 210 25.80 -4.64 2.36
N GLY A 211 26.25 -5.34 3.39
CA GLY A 211 26.64 -4.73 4.68
C GLY A 211 25.48 -4.27 5.57
N LEU A 212 24.21 -4.50 5.20
CA LEU A 212 23.04 -4.08 5.97
C LEU A 212 22.33 -5.30 6.57
N LYS A 213 22.49 -5.53 7.88
CA LYS A 213 21.85 -6.67 8.56
C LYS A 213 20.34 -6.48 8.68
N VAL A 214 19.61 -7.58 8.87
CA VAL A 214 18.15 -7.57 9.04
C VAL A 214 17.77 -6.69 10.23
N GLY A 215 16.75 -5.84 10.06
CA GLY A 215 16.30 -4.88 11.07
C GLY A 215 17.16 -3.61 11.15
N GLN A 216 18.27 -3.52 10.43
CA GLN A 216 19.09 -2.31 10.39
C GLN A 216 18.69 -1.40 9.21
N TRP A 217 18.92 -0.11 9.40
CA TRP A 217 18.86 0.89 8.36
C TRP A 217 20.15 1.71 8.32
N ARG A 218 20.41 2.33 7.17
CA ARG A 218 21.46 3.34 6.99
C ARG A 218 20.97 4.44 6.06
N HIS A 219 21.63 5.58 6.11
CA HIS A 219 21.45 6.59 5.06
C HIS A 219 21.91 6.06 3.70
N LEU A 220 21.20 6.46 2.64
CA LEU A 220 21.71 6.32 1.28
C LEU A 220 22.93 7.23 1.11
N THR A 221 23.97 6.73 0.45
CA THR A 221 25.17 7.52 0.19
C THR A 221 24.87 8.59 -0.86
N GLU A 222 25.72 9.61 -0.95
CA GLU A 222 25.59 10.65 -1.97
C GLU A 222 25.67 10.08 -3.39
N GLN A 223 26.56 9.11 -3.61
CA GLN A 223 26.65 8.38 -4.88
C GLN A 223 25.37 7.61 -5.18
N GLU A 224 24.82 6.88 -4.19
CA GLU A 224 23.58 6.15 -4.38
C GLU A 224 22.44 7.09 -4.76
N MET A 225 22.34 8.23 -4.09
CA MET A 225 21.34 9.25 -4.36
C MET A 225 21.55 9.94 -5.71
N ALA A 226 22.79 10.19 -6.14
CA ALA A 226 23.09 10.80 -7.42
C ALA A 226 22.59 9.91 -8.57
N GLU A 227 22.87 8.61 -8.51
CA GLU A 227 22.40 7.63 -9.50
C GLU A 227 20.87 7.50 -9.50
N ILE A 228 20.23 7.50 -8.32
CA ILE A 228 18.76 7.53 -8.21
C ILE A 228 18.21 8.79 -8.89
N ASN A 229 18.76 9.96 -8.58
CA ASN A 229 18.31 11.24 -9.15
C ASN A 229 18.47 11.27 -10.68
N ASN A 230 19.59 10.76 -11.20
CA ASN A 230 19.82 10.64 -12.63
C ASN A 230 18.77 9.73 -13.28
N SER A 231 18.43 8.60 -12.64
CA SER A 231 17.43 7.66 -13.18
C SER A 231 16.00 8.19 -13.20
N ILE A 232 15.71 9.27 -12.46
CA ILE A 232 14.37 9.89 -12.36
C ILE A 232 14.31 11.30 -12.94
N ALA A 233 15.38 11.78 -13.58
CA ALA A 233 15.48 13.15 -14.09
C ALA A 233 14.35 13.48 -15.07
N ASP A 234 14.08 12.56 -16.00
CA ASP A 234 13.07 12.72 -17.05
C ASP A 234 11.63 12.39 -16.59
N SER A 235 11.47 11.94 -15.34
CA SER A 235 10.15 11.58 -14.81
C SER A 235 9.35 12.84 -14.46
N GLY A 236 8.45 13.23 -15.36
CA GLY A 236 7.49 14.30 -15.14
C GLY A 236 6.58 14.06 -13.93
N LYS A 237 6.04 15.14 -13.35
CA LYS A 237 5.22 15.08 -12.13
C LYS A 237 3.83 14.45 -12.36
N THR A 238 3.36 14.35 -13.61
CA THR A 238 1.98 13.97 -13.98
C THR A 238 1.80 12.47 -14.30
N GLU A 239 0.56 11.97 -14.13
CA GLU A 239 0.17 10.58 -14.42
C GLU A 239 0.07 10.28 -15.93
N GLU A 240 -0.08 11.33 -16.76
CA GLU A 240 -0.24 11.21 -18.22
C GLU A 240 1.03 10.72 -18.94
N LEU A 241 2.21 10.92 -18.33
CA LEU A 241 3.48 10.39 -18.83
C LEU A 241 3.73 8.93 -18.37
N SER A 242 2.83 8.35 -17.58
CA SER A 242 2.91 6.96 -17.13
C SER A 242 1.99 6.06 -17.95
N VAL A 243 2.41 5.73 -19.17
CA VAL A 243 1.78 4.68 -19.96
C VAL A 243 2.28 3.33 -19.44
N ASP A 244 1.41 2.57 -18.75
CA ASP A 244 1.60 1.13 -18.56
C ASP A 244 0.81 0.42 -19.65
N GLU A 245 1.50 -0.08 -20.68
CA GLU A 245 0.91 -0.75 -21.86
C GLU A 245 -0.08 -1.86 -21.45
N ASN A 246 0.18 -2.53 -20.33
CA ASN A 246 -0.68 -3.58 -19.78
C ASN A 246 -2.02 -3.07 -19.23
N LYS A 247 -2.10 -1.79 -18.82
CA LYS A 247 -3.33 -1.16 -18.32
C LYS A 247 -4.24 -0.72 -19.48
N GLN A 248 -3.68 -0.53 -20.68
CA GLN A 248 -4.46 -0.28 -21.90
C GLN A 248 -5.11 -1.57 -22.42
N ALA A 249 -4.38 -2.68 -22.46
CA ALA A 249 -4.90 -3.96 -22.96
C ALA A 249 -6.15 -4.48 -22.22
N ALA A 250 -6.27 -4.20 -20.91
CA ALA A 250 -7.45 -4.54 -20.11
C ALA A 250 -8.68 -3.66 -20.41
N LYS A 251 -8.50 -2.46 -21.00
CA LYS A 251 -9.61 -1.59 -21.42
C LYS A 251 -10.10 -1.89 -22.83
N THR A 252 -9.23 -2.37 -23.72
CA THR A 252 -9.56 -2.65 -25.13
C THR A 252 -10.21 -4.02 -25.36
N SER A 253 -10.26 -4.89 -24.34
CA SER A 253 -10.69 -6.29 -24.46
C SER A 253 -12.10 -6.60 -23.96
N LYS A 254 -12.91 -5.60 -23.60
CA LYS A 254 -14.36 -5.83 -23.35
C LYS A 254 -15.11 -5.90 -24.69
N PRO A 255 -15.76 -7.02 -25.05
CA PRO A 255 -16.60 -7.07 -26.24
C PRO A 255 -17.87 -6.25 -26.02
N LEU A 256 -18.17 -5.36 -26.97
CA LEU A 256 -19.46 -4.71 -27.13
C LEU A 256 -20.42 -5.69 -27.80
N GLN A 257 -21.27 -6.36 -27.03
CA GLN A 257 -22.51 -7.02 -27.46
C GLN A 257 -23.54 -6.68 -26.37
N GLU A 258 -24.72 -6.12 -26.60
CA GLU A 258 -25.50 -5.85 -27.81
C GLU A 258 -26.56 -4.80 -27.38
N ARG A 259 -26.73 -3.71 -28.13
CA ARG A 259 -27.77 -2.69 -27.84
C ARG A 259 -28.37 -2.19 -29.16
N SER A 260 -29.27 -2.98 -29.72
CA SER A 260 -30.31 -2.57 -30.68
C SER A 260 -31.27 -3.75 -30.77
N ILE A 261 -32.56 -3.63 -30.46
CA ILE A 261 -33.59 -3.11 -31.36
C ILE A 261 -34.72 -2.41 -30.56
N ARG A 262 -35.09 -1.20 -31.01
CA ARG A 262 -36.39 -0.51 -30.81
C ARG A 262 -37.30 -0.97 -31.99
N LYS A 263 -38.63 -1.18 -31.94
CA LYS A 263 -39.74 -0.37 -31.40
C LYS A 263 -41.09 -1.11 -31.64
N GLU A 264 -42.09 -0.80 -30.79
CA GLU A 264 -43.57 -0.72 -30.95
C GLU A 264 -44.36 -1.69 -31.86
N ASP A 265 -45.36 -2.41 -31.29
CA ASP A 265 -46.80 -2.21 -31.60
C ASP A 265 -47.76 -3.04 -30.70
N ASP A 266 -48.50 -2.31 -29.86
CA ASP A 266 -49.96 -2.32 -29.61
C ASP A 266 -50.84 -3.61 -29.73
N LYS A 267 -51.42 -4.07 -28.60
CA LYS A 267 -52.89 -4.22 -28.33
C LYS A 267 -53.27 -5.32 -27.32
N LYS A 268 -54.02 -4.87 -26.30
CA LYS A 268 -55.21 -5.47 -25.64
C LYS A 268 -55.14 -6.91 -25.10
N ARG A 269 -55.37 -7.05 -23.78
CA ARG A 269 -56.68 -7.48 -23.22
C ARG A 269 -56.65 -7.54 -21.68
N ASP A 270 -57.47 -6.69 -21.07
CA ASP A 270 -58.06 -6.90 -19.74
C ASP A 270 -58.86 -8.19 -19.70
N PHE A 271 -58.75 -8.98 -18.62
CA PHE A 271 -59.86 -9.81 -18.13
C PHE A 271 -59.75 -10.10 -16.61
N ALA A 272 -60.70 -9.52 -15.88
CA ALA A 272 -61.43 -10.04 -14.70
C ALA A 272 -60.70 -10.60 -13.46
N LYS A 273 -60.68 -9.74 -12.43
CA LYS A 273 -61.27 -9.90 -11.07
C LYS A 273 -62.01 -11.20 -10.67
N HIS A 274 -61.91 -11.46 -9.35
CA HIS A 274 -62.81 -12.15 -8.39
C HIS A 274 -62.55 -13.64 -8.09
N VAL A 275 -62.13 -14.05 -6.87
CA VAL A 275 -62.94 -14.39 -5.65
C VAL A 275 -62.57 -15.85 -5.28
N LYS A 276 -62.43 -16.39 -4.06
CA LYS A 276 -62.55 -15.98 -2.64
C LYS A 276 -61.90 -17.10 -1.78
N GLN A 277 -61.47 -16.71 -0.58
CA GLN A 277 -61.59 -17.39 0.72
C GLN A 277 -61.07 -18.83 0.96
N GLY A 278 -60.12 -18.91 1.90
CA GLY A 278 -60.03 -19.95 2.93
C GLY A 278 -59.34 -19.35 4.17
N ARG A 279 -60.09 -19.23 5.27
CA ARG A 279 -59.76 -18.54 6.55
C ARG A 279 -59.59 -19.60 7.65
N PHE A 280 -58.65 -19.41 8.59
CA PHE A 280 -58.66 -19.80 10.03
C PHE A 280 -57.23 -19.57 10.59
N GLU A 281 -56.93 -18.44 11.27
CA GLU A 281 -56.93 -18.21 12.74
C GLU A 281 -56.23 -19.29 13.57
N SER A 282 -55.50 -19.07 14.67
CA SER A 282 -54.66 -18.01 15.28
C SER A 282 -54.18 -18.61 16.63
N LYS A 283 -52.97 -18.28 17.13
CA LYS A 283 -52.67 -17.87 18.53
C LYS A 283 -51.19 -18.03 18.98
N HIS A 284 -50.67 -16.88 19.41
CA HIS A 284 -49.67 -16.52 20.43
C HIS A 284 -48.87 -17.56 21.26
N GLY A 285 -47.60 -17.19 21.52
CA GLY A 285 -46.91 -17.47 22.79
C GLY A 285 -45.37 -17.28 22.78
N GLN A 286 -44.87 -16.14 23.29
CA GLN A 286 -43.51 -15.95 23.86
C GLN A 286 -43.66 -15.78 25.40
N PRO A 287 -42.60 -15.64 26.23
CA PRO A 287 -41.39 -16.46 26.43
C PRO A 287 -41.16 -16.81 27.94
N SER A 288 -40.23 -17.70 28.31
CA SER A 288 -39.75 -17.87 29.72
C SER A 288 -38.30 -18.40 29.70
N SER A 289 -37.27 -17.73 30.27
CA SER A 289 -36.86 -17.46 31.67
C SER A 289 -36.33 -18.69 32.47
N LYS A 290 -35.05 -18.56 32.90
CA LYS A 290 -34.22 -19.44 33.78
C LYS A 290 -34.83 -19.62 35.19
N PRO A 291 -34.45 -20.63 36.01
CA PRO A 291 -33.24 -20.61 36.89
C PRO A 291 -32.53 -22.00 36.99
N THR A 292 -31.32 -22.22 37.54
CA THR A 292 -30.97 -22.17 38.98
C THR A 292 -29.46 -22.42 39.23
N ARG A 293 -29.00 -21.97 40.41
CA ARG A 293 -27.68 -21.98 41.07
C ARG A 293 -27.00 -23.36 41.28
N ARG A 294 -25.66 -23.33 41.46
CA ARG A 294 -24.94 -24.05 42.54
C ARG A 294 -23.61 -23.37 42.92
N ASN A 295 -23.36 -23.33 44.24
CA ASN A 295 -22.18 -22.79 44.96
C ASN A 295 -20.96 -23.73 44.88
N SER A 296 -19.73 -23.21 45.04
CA SER A 296 -18.88 -23.51 46.21
C SER A 296 -17.44 -22.93 46.16
N THR A 297 -17.02 -22.42 47.32
CA THR A 297 -15.67 -22.41 47.94
C THR A 297 -14.56 -21.44 47.49
N THR A 298 -14.39 -20.43 48.35
CA THR A 298 -13.18 -19.82 48.91
C THR A 298 -11.85 -20.59 48.78
N ARG A 299 -10.79 -19.87 48.38
CA ARG A 299 -9.45 -19.95 48.98
C ARG A 299 -8.66 -18.65 48.77
N THR A 300 -8.47 -17.93 49.86
CA THR A 300 -7.46 -16.88 50.04
C THR A 300 -6.07 -17.52 50.12
N GLY A 301 -5.10 -16.93 49.45
CA GLY A 301 -3.70 -17.36 49.45
C GLY A 301 -2.77 -16.19 49.20
N THR A 302 -2.36 -15.55 50.30
CA THR A 302 -1.30 -14.54 50.36
C THR A 302 0.05 -15.21 50.10
N LEU A 303 0.88 -14.67 49.21
CA LEU A 303 2.29 -15.05 49.10
C LEU A 303 3.19 -13.82 49.25
N SER A 304 3.99 -13.91 50.30
CA SER A 304 4.98 -12.97 50.80
C SER A 304 6.24 -12.94 49.93
N LEU A 305 6.85 -11.76 49.93
CA LEU A 305 8.23 -11.46 49.55
C LEU A 305 9.27 -12.38 50.23
N LYS A 306 10.30 -12.75 49.46
CA LYS A 306 11.69 -13.02 49.89
C LYS A 306 12.58 -12.35 48.84
N LYS A 307 13.30 -11.28 49.24
CA LYS A 307 14.75 -11.27 49.52
C LYS A 307 15.59 -11.61 48.31
#